data_AF-A0A950FCY6-F1
#
_entry.id   AF-A0A950FCY6-F1
#
_cell.length_a   1.000
_cell.length_b   1.000
_cell.length_c   1.000
_cell.angle_alpha   90.00
_cell.angle_beta   90.00
_cell.angle_gamma   90.00
#
_symmetry.space_group_name_H-M   'P 1'
#
loop_
_entity.id
_entity.type
_entity.pdbx_description
1 polymer ?
#
loop_
_entity_poly.entity_id
_entity_poly.type
_entity_poly.pdbx_seq_one_letter_code
_entity_poly.pdbx_strand_id
1 'polypeptide(L)'
;SVAPRRRRGLRRALGLLTDMEIPTVAAINGYAVGGGWFIALACDLRIAADTAEFWMPEVDLGSPGPRAPEQWLTAHVGAARAKEIIFTCRHFKADELYNWGLLNRVVRKEQLMPVAMELAQTLAGKNPKAIAQAKSNINGFFLE
;
A
#
# COMPACT_ATOMS: atom_id res chain seq x y z
N SER A 1 -23.54 -8.29 -1.56
CA SER A 1 -22.58 -8.18 -2.69
C SER A 1 -22.18 -6.72 -2.87
N VAL A 2 -20.88 -6.42 -2.97
CA VAL A 2 -20.41 -5.04 -3.20
C VAL A 2 -20.74 -4.65 -4.65
N ALA A 3 -21.60 -3.63 -4.82
CA ALA A 3 -22.15 -3.25 -6.12
C ALA A 3 -21.08 -3.03 -7.23
N PRO A 4 -21.33 -3.44 -8.49
CA PRO A 4 -20.36 -3.37 -9.60
C PRO A 4 -19.76 -1.98 -9.88
N ARG A 5 -20.48 -0.90 -9.52
CA ARG A 5 -20.00 0.49 -9.66
C ARG A 5 -18.86 0.81 -8.67
N ARG A 6 -18.92 0.30 -7.44
CA ARG A 6 -17.88 0.56 -6.42
C ARG A 6 -16.55 -0.13 -6.76
N ARG A 7 -16.60 -1.33 -7.36
CA ARG A 7 -15.40 -2.04 -7.84
C ARG A 7 -14.66 -1.28 -8.95
N ARG A 8 -15.41 -0.62 -9.86
CA ARG A 8 -14.82 0.22 -10.92
C ARG A 8 -14.12 1.47 -10.37
N GLY A 9 -14.70 2.11 -9.35
CA GLY A 9 -14.10 3.29 -8.71
C GLY A 9 -12.77 2.98 -8.05
N LEU A 10 -12.73 1.90 -7.25
CA LEU A 10 -11.50 1.49 -6.56
C LEU A 10 -10.40 1.09 -7.55
N ARG A 11 -10.70 0.25 -8.54
CA ARG A 11 -9.72 -0.12 -9.58
C ARG A 11 -9.15 1.11 -10.29
N ARG A 12 -9.99 2.10 -10.60
CA ARG A 12 -9.55 3.35 -11.22
C ARG A 12 -8.65 4.15 -10.27
N ALA A 13 -9.00 4.28 -9.00
CA ALA A 13 -8.18 4.98 -8.02
C ALA A 13 -6.80 4.34 -7.85
N LEU A 14 -6.75 3.01 -7.79
CA LEU A 14 -5.50 2.25 -7.72
C LEU A 14 -4.61 2.48 -8.93
N GLY A 15 -5.16 2.38 -10.15
CA GLY A 15 -4.41 2.66 -11.38
C GLY A 15 -3.89 4.10 -11.44
N LEU A 16 -4.71 5.08 -11.03
CA LEU A 16 -4.26 6.47 -10.98
C LEU A 16 -3.06 6.69 -10.05
N LEU A 17 -2.99 5.98 -8.92
CA LEU A 17 -1.86 6.10 -7.98
C LEU A 17 -0.59 5.44 -8.52
N THR A 18 -0.72 4.26 -9.13
CA THR A 18 0.43 3.56 -9.71
C THR A 18 0.99 4.26 -10.94
N ASP A 19 0.13 4.90 -11.73
CA ASP A 19 0.48 5.52 -13.00
C ASP A 19 0.90 7.00 -12.86
N MET A 20 0.76 7.58 -11.65
CA MET A 20 1.23 8.94 -11.37
C MET A 20 2.74 9.07 -11.56
N GLU A 21 3.17 10.09 -12.31
CA GLU A 21 4.59 10.43 -12.47
C GLU A 21 5.24 10.98 -11.19
N ILE A 22 4.42 11.47 -10.25
CA ILE A 22 4.88 11.91 -8.95
C ILE A 22 4.93 10.75 -7.95
N PRO A 23 5.94 10.73 -7.05
CA PRO A 23 5.99 9.75 -5.99
C PRO A 23 4.91 10.02 -4.94
N THR A 24 4.39 8.95 -4.35
CA THR A 24 3.28 8.97 -3.41
C THR A 24 3.70 8.38 -2.06
N VAL A 25 3.25 9.01 -0.98
CA VAL A 25 3.54 8.57 0.40
C VAL A 25 2.22 8.31 1.12
N ALA A 26 2.02 7.08 1.60
CA ALA A 26 0.92 6.73 2.48
C ALA A 26 1.33 6.97 3.94
N ALA A 27 0.63 7.87 4.62
CA ALA A 27 0.71 8.08 6.07
C ALA A 27 -0.48 7.37 6.75
N ILE A 28 -0.21 6.25 7.43
CA ILE A 28 -1.25 5.32 7.88
C ILE A 28 -1.49 5.48 9.38
N ASN A 29 -2.64 6.07 9.72
CA ASN A 29 -3.05 6.35 11.10
C ASN A 29 -4.22 5.46 11.51
N GLY A 30 -3.95 4.36 12.19
CA GLY A 30 -4.97 3.41 12.65
C GLY A 30 -5.27 2.31 11.63
N TYR A 31 -6.54 2.05 11.38
CA TYR A 31 -6.95 0.89 10.58
C TYR A 31 -6.79 1.12 9.07
N ALA A 32 -6.03 0.24 8.42
CA ALA A 32 -5.98 0.12 6.96
C ALA A 32 -6.56 -1.23 6.54
N VAL A 33 -7.76 -1.19 5.96
CA VAL A 33 -8.61 -2.37 5.75
C VAL A 33 -9.14 -2.40 4.33
N GLY A 34 -9.08 -3.56 3.68
CA GLY A 34 -9.63 -3.77 2.33
C GLY A 34 -9.23 -2.64 1.38
N GLY A 35 -10.20 -1.87 0.88
CA GLY A 35 -9.94 -0.74 -0.03
C GLY A 35 -8.94 0.30 0.48
N GLY A 36 -8.96 0.63 1.78
CA GLY A 36 -7.97 1.55 2.38
C GLY A 36 -6.56 0.95 2.39
N TRP A 37 -6.47 -0.36 2.60
CA TRP A 37 -5.20 -1.07 2.53
C TRP A 37 -4.67 -1.16 1.09
N PHE A 38 -5.56 -1.35 0.11
CA PHE A 38 -5.18 -1.38 -1.30
C PHE A 38 -4.61 -0.04 -1.77
N ILE A 39 -5.21 1.06 -1.31
CA ILE A 39 -4.72 2.41 -1.60
C ILE A 39 -3.31 2.59 -1.00
N ALA A 40 -3.09 2.16 0.25
CA ALA A 40 -1.77 2.21 0.85
C ALA A 40 -0.74 1.38 0.08
N LEU A 41 -1.10 0.17 -0.37
CA LEU A 41 -0.25 -0.70 -1.19
C LEU A 41 0.05 -0.12 -2.58
N ALA A 42 -0.88 0.66 -3.15
CA ALA A 42 -0.68 1.36 -4.42
C ALA A 42 0.27 2.57 -4.29
N CYS A 43 0.46 3.10 -3.08
CA CYS A 43 1.43 4.17 -2.85
C CYS A 43 2.86 3.62 -2.91
N ASP A 44 3.78 4.47 -3.37
CA ASP A 44 5.20 4.11 -3.56
C ASP A 44 5.90 3.86 -2.22
N LEU A 45 5.61 4.68 -1.22
CA LEU A 45 6.20 4.60 0.13
C LEU A 45 5.12 4.60 1.20
N ARG A 46 5.33 3.84 2.28
CA ARG A 46 4.38 3.64 3.37
C ARG A 46 5.02 3.89 4.73
N ILE A 47 4.43 4.81 5.49
CA ILE A 47 4.77 5.12 6.88
C ILE A 47 3.54 4.83 7.73
N ALA A 48 3.69 4.07 8.79
CA ALA A 48 2.60 3.74 9.70
C ALA A 48 2.84 4.27 11.11
N ALA A 49 1.75 4.64 11.79
CA ALA A 49 1.76 4.75 13.24
C ALA A 49 1.99 3.36 13.86
N ASP A 50 2.68 3.31 14.99
CA ASP A 50 2.83 2.12 15.84
C ASP A 50 1.50 1.52 16.30
N THR A 51 0.45 2.33 16.38
CA THR A 51 -0.91 1.89 16.68
C THR A 51 -1.72 1.43 15.45
N ALA A 52 -1.14 1.39 14.25
CA ALA A 52 -1.86 1.00 13.04
C ALA A 52 -2.09 -0.52 12.97
N GLU A 53 -3.22 -0.92 12.39
CA GLU A 53 -3.53 -2.32 12.13
C GLU A 53 -4.04 -2.53 10.71
N PHE A 54 -3.76 -3.72 10.19
CA PHE A 54 -3.88 -4.04 8.78
C PHE A 54 -4.57 -5.39 8.60
N TRP A 55 -5.56 -5.47 7.72
CA TRP A 55 -6.11 -6.75 7.27
C TRP A 55 -6.88 -6.64 5.95
N MET A 56 -7.07 -7.80 5.32
CA MET A 56 -7.84 -7.99 4.10
C MET A 56 -9.06 -8.87 4.41
N PRO A 57 -10.28 -8.32 4.57
CA PRO A 57 -11.47 -9.09 4.93
C PRO A 57 -12.10 -9.84 3.73
N GLU A 58 -11.49 -9.78 2.54
CA GLU A 58 -12.12 -10.23 1.30
C GLU A 58 -12.50 -11.72 1.31
N VAL A 59 -11.65 -12.59 1.85
CA VAL A 59 -11.92 -14.05 1.91
C VAL A 59 -13.05 -14.35 2.89
N ASP A 60 -13.05 -13.76 4.09
CA ASP A 60 -14.17 -13.86 5.05
C ASP A 60 -15.50 -13.36 4.47
N LEU A 61 -15.45 -12.36 3.59
CA LEU A 61 -16.61 -11.82 2.90
C LEU A 61 -17.03 -12.62 1.66
N GLY A 62 -16.37 -13.73 1.36
CA GLY A 62 -16.63 -14.56 0.17
C GLY A 62 -16.37 -13.84 -1.14
N SER A 63 -15.45 -12.86 -1.16
CA SER A 63 -15.11 -12.06 -2.33
C SER A 63 -13.66 -12.33 -2.74
N PRO A 64 -13.37 -12.57 -4.04
CA PRO A 64 -12.02 -12.88 -4.51
C PRO A 64 -11.06 -11.67 -4.55
N GLY A 65 -11.36 -10.58 -3.83
CA GLY A 65 -10.57 -9.34 -3.85
C GLY A 65 -10.32 -8.75 -5.25
N PRO A 66 -9.52 -7.67 -5.34
CA PRO A 66 -8.89 -7.22 -6.57
C PRO A 66 -7.48 -7.85 -6.74
N ARG A 67 -7.16 -8.28 -7.96
CA ARG A 67 -5.88 -8.92 -8.31
C ARG A 67 -4.64 -8.07 -7.99
N ALA A 68 -4.70 -6.76 -8.25
CA ALA A 68 -3.52 -5.90 -8.16
C ALA A 68 -2.88 -5.85 -6.75
N PRO A 69 -3.63 -5.61 -5.66
CA PRO A 69 -3.11 -5.72 -4.29
C PRO A 69 -2.48 -7.08 -3.93
N GLU A 70 -3.03 -8.19 -4.42
CA GLU A 70 -2.49 -9.53 -4.17
C GLU A 70 -1.12 -9.71 -4.85
N GLN A 71 -0.96 -9.20 -6.07
CA GLN A 71 0.30 -9.22 -6.81
C GLN A 71 1.34 -8.33 -6.13
N TRP A 72 0.95 -7.12 -5.71
CA TRP A 72 1.85 -6.23 -4.97
C TRP A 72 2.29 -6.87 -3.66
N LEU A 73 1.38 -7.40 -2.85
CA LEU A 73 1.75 -8.12 -1.62
C LEU A 73 2.75 -9.24 -1.90
N THR A 74 2.46 -10.06 -2.92
CA THR A 74 3.36 -11.15 -3.31
C THR A 74 4.75 -10.65 -3.70
N ALA A 75 4.84 -9.54 -4.43
CA ALA A 75 6.10 -8.92 -4.80
C ALA A 75 6.88 -8.37 -3.59
N HIS A 76 6.20 -7.84 -2.58
CA HIS A 76 6.83 -7.25 -1.41
C HIS A 76 7.27 -8.30 -0.37
N VAL A 77 6.45 -9.32 -0.10
CA VAL A 77 6.68 -10.28 1.00
C VAL A 77 6.83 -11.73 0.59
N GLY A 78 6.76 -12.01 -0.72
CA GLY A 78 6.73 -13.36 -1.25
C GLY A 78 5.38 -14.06 -1.08
N ALA A 79 5.17 -15.14 -1.83
CA ALA A 79 3.89 -15.83 -1.91
C ALA A 79 3.44 -16.45 -0.57
N ALA A 80 4.38 -16.89 0.28
CA ALA A 80 4.03 -17.52 1.56
C ALA A 80 3.33 -16.52 2.51
N ARG A 81 3.94 -15.37 2.75
CA ARG A 81 3.37 -14.31 3.61
C ARG A 81 2.15 -13.66 2.97
N ALA A 82 2.14 -13.48 1.65
CA ALA A 82 0.97 -12.96 0.95
C ALA A 82 -0.25 -13.86 1.17
N LYS A 83 -0.09 -15.19 1.07
CA LYS A 83 -1.15 -16.16 1.38
C LYS A 83 -1.57 -16.10 2.85
N GLU A 84 -0.63 -15.92 3.78
CA GLU A 84 -0.99 -15.74 5.19
C GLU A 84 -1.88 -14.51 5.40
N ILE A 85 -1.51 -13.37 4.82
CA ILE A 85 -2.28 -12.12 4.91
C ILE A 85 -3.68 -12.29 4.32
N ILE A 86 -3.78 -12.88 3.13
CA ILE A 86 -5.04 -12.97 2.37
C ILE A 86 -5.95 -14.06 2.94
N PHE A 87 -5.42 -15.24 3.27
CA PHE A 87 -6.24 -16.41 3.62
C PHE A 87 -6.73 -16.38 5.06
N THR A 88 -5.93 -15.82 5.98
CA THR A 88 -6.30 -15.81 7.40
C THR A 88 -7.21 -14.65 7.77
N CYS A 89 -7.27 -13.61 6.93
CA CYS A 89 -7.98 -12.36 7.21
C CYS A 89 -7.62 -11.72 8.58
N ARG A 90 -6.51 -12.15 9.21
CA ARG A 90 -6.16 -11.74 10.57
C ARG A 90 -5.67 -10.31 10.60
N HIS A 91 -5.67 -9.75 11.80
CA HIS A 91 -5.09 -8.43 12.05
C HIS A 91 -3.56 -8.55 12.14
N PHE A 92 -2.88 -7.66 11.43
CA PHE A 92 -1.43 -7.49 11.49
C PHE A 92 -1.10 -6.15 12.15
N LYS A 93 -0.10 -6.17 13.04
CA LYS A 93 0.44 -4.96 13.67
C LYS A 93 1.50 -4.33 12.77
N ALA A 94 1.73 -3.02 12.97
CA ALA A 94 2.66 -2.26 12.13
C ALA A 94 4.11 -2.77 12.20
N ASP A 95 4.58 -3.17 13.36
CA ASP A 95 5.92 -3.72 13.57
C ASP A 95 6.14 -5.04 12.80
N GLU A 96 5.14 -5.93 12.79
CA GLU A 96 5.18 -7.17 12.02
C GLU A 96 5.34 -6.90 10.52
N LEU A 97 4.51 -6.01 9.96
CA LEU A 97 4.58 -5.68 8.54
C LEU A 97 5.83 -4.89 8.16
N TYR A 98 6.38 -4.11 9.08
CA TYR A 98 7.68 -3.47 8.90
C TYR A 98 8.80 -4.50 8.80
N ASN A 99 8.83 -5.48 9.70
CA ASN A 99 9.82 -6.57 9.67
C ASN A 99 9.71 -7.43 8.40
N TRP A 100 8.55 -7.43 7.75
CA TRP A 100 8.34 -8.15 6.49
C TRP A 100 8.69 -7.32 5.26
N GLY A 101 9.03 -6.04 5.40
CA GLY A 101 9.33 -5.14 4.29
C GLY A 101 8.10 -4.54 3.61
N LEU A 102 6.91 -4.67 4.20
CA LEU A 102 5.69 -4.03 3.68
C LEU A 102 5.61 -2.55 4.00
N LEU A 103 6.19 -2.12 5.12
CA LEU A 103 6.21 -0.72 5.53
C LEU A 103 7.64 -0.20 5.47
N ASN A 104 7.83 1.04 5.00
CA ASN A 104 9.16 1.66 4.96
C ASN A 104 9.57 2.19 6.33
N ARG A 105 8.61 2.63 7.16
CA ARG A 105 8.83 3.16 8.50
C ARG A 105 7.62 2.90 9.40
N VAL A 106 7.88 2.65 10.67
CA VAL A 106 6.89 2.69 11.75
C VAL A 106 7.34 3.73 12.77
N VAL A 107 6.44 4.63 13.15
CA VAL A 107 6.73 5.75 14.05
C VAL A 107 5.65 5.88 15.10
N ARG A 108 5.95 6.56 16.21
CA ARG A 108 4.93 6.99 17.17
C ARG A 108 3.80 7.72 16.43
N LYS A 109 2.54 7.45 16.77
CA LYS A 109 1.36 8.08 16.15
C LYS A 109 1.48 9.61 15.99
N GLU A 110 2.03 10.31 16.97
CA GLU A 110 2.16 11.78 16.96
C GLU A 110 3.20 12.28 15.94
N GLN A 111 4.14 11.42 15.55
CA GLN A 111 5.22 11.71 14.59
C GLN A 111 4.85 11.32 13.16
N LEU A 112 3.72 10.66 12.93
CA LEU A 112 3.34 10.13 11.62
C LEU A 112 3.31 11.22 10.54
N MET A 113 2.54 12.29 10.75
CA MET A 113 2.42 13.37 9.76
C MET A 113 3.71 14.18 9.60
N PRO A 114 4.42 14.59 10.67
CA PRO A 114 5.74 15.21 10.53
C PRO A 114 6.70 14.41 9.65
N VAL A 115 6.86 13.11 9.93
CA VAL A 115 7.80 12.24 9.21
C VAL A 115 7.35 12.00 7.76
N ALA A 116 6.05 11.84 7.52
CA ALA A 116 5.51 11.69 6.17
C ALA A 116 5.71 12.96 5.32
N MET A 117 5.52 14.14 5.91
CA MET A 117 5.72 15.40 5.19
C MET A 117 7.19 15.72 4.94
N GLU A 118 8.08 15.41 5.88
CA GLU A 118 9.52 15.51 5.67
C GLU A 118 9.98 14.63 4.50
N LEU A 119 9.49 13.39 4.44
CA LEU A 119 9.75 12.49 3.31
C LEU A 119 9.20 13.07 2.00
N ALA A 120 7.96 13.55 2.00
CA ALA A 120 7.34 14.15 0.81
C ALA A 120 8.13 15.39 0.32
N GLN A 121 8.58 16.26 1.22
CA GLN A 121 9.43 17.41 0.90
C GLN A 121 10.78 16.98 0.29
N THR A 122 11.38 15.93 0.85
CA THR A 122 12.63 15.35 0.31
C THR A 122 12.44 14.86 -1.12
N LEU A 123 11.30 14.20 -1.41
CA LEU A 123 10.96 13.71 -2.74
C LEU A 123 10.65 14.86 -3.70
N ALA A 124 9.95 15.89 -3.24
CA ALA A 124 9.63 17.08 -4.02
C ALA A 124 10.89 17.87 -4.45
N GLY A 125 11.99 17.77 -3.69
CA GLY A 125 13.28 18.35 -4.05
C GLY A 125 14.07 17.56 -5.11
N LYS A 126 13.58 16.42 -5.60
CA LYS A 126 14.28 15.60 -6.61
C LYS A 126 13.96 16.08 -8.03
N ASN A 127 14.80 15.70 -9.00
CA ASN A 127 14.52 15.96 -10.40
C ASN A 127 13.23 15.23 -10.82
N PRO A 128 12.17 15.95 -11.29
CA PRO A 128 10.87 15.35 -11.56
C PRO A 128 10.91 14.25 -12.63
N LYS A 129 11.69 14.43 -13.69
CA LYS A 129 11.81 13.42 -14.76
C LYS A 129 12.53 12.17 -14.29
N ALA A 130 13.60 12.34 -13.51
CA ALA A 130 14.38 11.21 -13.01
C ALA A 130 13.57 10.34 -12.05
N ILE A 131 12.81 10.95 -11.13
CA ILE A 131 11.99 10.20 -10.17
C ILE A 131 10.79 9.54 -10.85
N ALA A 132 10.15 10.20 -11.82
CA ALA A 132 9.08 9.63 -12.63
C ALA A 132 9.57 8.41 -13.42
N GLN A 133 10.73 8.50 -14.07
CA GLN A 133 11.32 7.38 -14.80
C GLN A 133 11.69 6.22 -13.87
N ALA A 134 12.28 6.52 -12.70
CA ALA A 134 12.60 5.49 -11.71
C ALA A 134 11.35 4.74 -11.23
N LYS A 135 10.28 5.48 -10.92
CA LYS A 135 8.96 4.89 -10.57
C LYS A 135 8.42 4.03 -11.71
N SER A 136 8.43 4.54 -12.93
CA SER A 136 7.97 3.80 -14.12
C SER A 136 8.74 2.49 -14.32
N ASN A 137 10.07 2.52 -14.18
CA ASN A 137 10.91 1.32 -14.32
C ASN A 137 10.60 0.27 -13.24
N ILE A 138 10.43 0.70 -11.99
CA ILE A 138 10.11 -0.19 -10.87
C ILE A 138 8.70 -0.80 -11.06
N ASN A 139 7.72 0.02 -11.44
CA ASN A 139 6.34 -0.46 -11.63
C ASN A 139 6.21 -1.35 -12.87
N GLY A 140 6.97 -1.06 -13.94
CA GLY A 140 7.00 -1.85 -15.17
C GLY A 140 7.47 -3.29 -14.96
N PHE A 141 8.37 -3.53 -14.00
CA PHE A 141 8.82 -4.88 -13.64
C PHE A 141 7.69 -5.80 -13.17
N PHE A 142 6.57 -5.24 -12.70
CA PHE A 142 5.42 -6.00 -12.19
C PHE A 142 4.26 -6.10 -13.20
N LEU A 143 4.39 -5.48 -14.39
CA LEU A 143 3.34 -5.39 -15.41
C LEU A 143 3.62 -6.24 -16.66
N GLU A 144 4.80 -6.86 -16.76
CA GLU A 144 5.12 -7.96 -17.70
C GLU A 144 4.84 -9.32 -17.07
#